data_AF-A0A814ITT0-F1
#
_entry.id   AF-A0A814ITT0-F1
#
_cell.length_a   1.000
_cell.length_b   1.000
_cell.length_c   1.000
_cell.angle_alpha   90.00
_cell.angle_beta   90.00
_cell.angle_gamma   90.00
#
_symmetry.space_group_name_H-M   'P 1'
#
loop_
_entity.id
_entity.type
_entity.pdbx_description
1 polymer ?
#
loop_
_entity_poly.entity_id
_entity_poly.type
_entity_poly.pdbx_seq_one_letter_code
_entity_poly.pdbx_strand_id
1 'polypeptide(L)'
;MMMSPFCIRPPDNDFDATSLQRCRDILYINIFDQLDVDLPTTDRERDQVIKKRIARNWLGSVKIPFSNIYVNGRLEGSYRISVPNPLLGYVREKLNQARPETSGMQLPASVLRMFVTMEPVLAPPETFQQSFDSTESLALLNHARSWVEELNKKFPNREYKATVSDINGRAVFIPRFLHPLPLPPLNATTDEGTTTGVGGTDNQIQYQRLSRFVSLIPFLSDTVTFPGICDIWETSDQFLRTMAGDDEEHAVLLNNYFLTLNKKSWVAMGVSIYSGPCCFVLTKDDTQRFPTCWSISDGQDASTLDTWNPIQSIYLLANQENVWANIQDQDLPSRMSFDVTNTKQWRPFFDRSFPRENALWTSVQPNDLHYEATRGDDVILLEKSIYEILRDKFIEWREPHVTHWHWACQKRLQQIIKRKEILLTMGQANANEIEQELTEFQATNEITGFPLQMPYSNIQTIVDAVYSTKMFEHPTSGIEFALAVHVHPYPNNILAVWIYLAHLIKKTIV
;
A
#
# COMPACT_ATOMS: atom_id res chain seq x y z
N MET A 1 -17.87 -16.30 -13.81
CA MET A 1 -17.77 -15.26 -12.76
C MET A 1 -19.18 -14.84 -12.41
N MET A 2 -19.78 -15.36 -11.33
CA MET A 2 -21.05 -14.82 -10.85
C MET A 2 -20.73 -13.55 -10.06
N MET A 3 -21.03 -12.38 -10.61
CA MET A 3 -21.01 -11.14 -9.83
C MET A 3 -22.33 -11.07 -9.06
N SER A 4 -22.28 -11.35 -7.76
CA SER A 4 -23.34 -10.89 -6.86
C SER A 4 -23.24 -9.37 -6.78
N PRO A 5 -24.35 -8.62 -6.80
CA PRO A 5 -24.30 -7.20 -6.50
C PRO A 5 -23.73 -7.00 -5.10
N PHE A 6 -22.69 -6.19 -4.97
CA PHE A 6 -22.18 -5.72 -3.69
C PHE A 6 -23.13 -4.60 -3.21
N CYS A 7 -23.88 -4.84 -2.14
CA CYS A 7 -24.80 -3.85 -1.59
C CYS A 7 -24.06 -3.01 -0.54
N ILE A 8 -23.78 -1.75 -0.88
CA ILE A 8 -23.21 -0.78 0.06
C ILE A 8 -24.27 -0.40 1.08
N ARG A 9 -23.84 -0.23 2.34
CA ARG A 9 -24.68 0.32 3.42
C ARG A 9 -24.04 1.61 3.90
N PRO A 10 -24.52 2.78 3.43
CA PRO A 10 -23.94 4.03 3.90
C PRO A 10 -24.21 4.21 5.40
N PRO A 11 -23.40 5.03 6.09
CA PRO A 11 -23.67 5.42 7.48
C PRO A 11 -25.12 5.90 7.64
N ASP A 12 -25.80 5.43 8.69
CA ASP A 12 -27.20 5.75 8.99
C ASP A 12 -28.22 5.42 7.87
N ASN A 13 -27.82 4.61 6.89
CA ASN A 13 -28.63 4.27 5.71
C ASN A 13 -29.00 5.50 4.85
N ASP A 14 -28.19 6.56 4.94
CA ASP A 14 -28.38 7.83 4.25
C ASP A 14 -27.50 7.92 2.99
N PHE A 15 -28.12 8.18 1.84
CA PHE A 15 -27.46 8.26 0.54
C PHE A 15 -27.10 9.70 0.13
N ASP A 16 -27.22 10.65 1.05
CA ASP A 16 -26.74 12.02 0.84
C ASP A 16 -25.22 12.06 0.64
N ALA A 17 -24.73 13.02 -0.15
CA ALA A 17 -23.34 13.09 -0.57
C ALA A 17 -22.35 13.13 0.60
N THR A 18 -22.70 13.79 1.70
CA THR A 18 -21.90 13.87 2.93
C THR A 18 -21.80 12.54 3.67
N SER A 19 -22.86 11.73 3.63
CA SER A 19 -22.92 10.42 4.27
C SER A 19 -22.13 9.39 3.46
N LEU A 20 -22.20 9.47 2.12
CA LEU A 20 -21.41 8.65 1.20
C LEU A 20 -19.90 8.95 1.29
N GLN A 21 -19.51 10.23 1.45
CA GLN A 21 -18.11 10.62 1.67
C GLN A 21 -17.50 10.01 2.94
N ARG A 22 -18.32 9.71 3.96
CA ARG A 22 -17.86 9.08 5.21
C ARG A 22 -17.73 7.57 5.12
N CYS A 23 -18.15 6.95 4.03
CA CYS A 23 -18.14 5.50 3.89
C CYS A 23 -16.70 4.98 3.75
N ARG A 24 -16.32 4.08 4.66
CA ARG A 24 -14.98 3.45 4.71
C ARG A 24 -14.96 2.05 4.10
N ASP A 25 -16.04 1.65 3.43
CA ASP A 25 -16.16 0.31 2.86
C ASP A 25 -15.13 0.10 1.76
N ILE A 26 -14.65 -1.13 1.66
CA ILE A 26 -13.69 -1.56 0.64
C ILE A 26 -14.33 -2.69 -0.16
N LEU A 27 -14.32 -2.56 -1.49
CA LEU A 27 -14.66 -3.64 -2.39
C LEU A 27 -13.48 -4.61 -2.46
N TYR A 28 -13.70 -5.83 -1.97
CA TYR A 28 -12.72 -6.92 -2.04
C TYR A 28 -13.04 -7.87 -3.20
N ILE A 29 -12.09 -8.02 -4.12
CA ILE A 29 -12.15 -9.02 -5.18
C ILE A 29 -11.10 -10.08 -4.88
N ASN A 30 -11.56 -11.24 -4.38
CA ASN A 30 -10.70 -12.37 -4.04
C ASN A 30 -10.65 -13.37 -5.18
N ILE A 31 -9.45 -13.86 -5.48
CA ILE A 31 -9.20 -14.84 -6.54
C ILE A 31 -8.88 -16.18 -5.86
N PHE A 32 -9.61 -17.21 -6.29
CA PHE A 32 -9.45 -18.56 -5.77
C PHE A 32 -9.14 -19.53 -6.90
N ASP A 33 -8.25 -20.47 -6.64
CA ASP A 33 -8.17 -21.73 -7.38
C ASP A 33 -9.25 -22.69 -6.84
N GLN A 34 -9.97 -23.33 -7.75
CA GLN A 34 -11.08 -24.21 -7.41
C GLN A 34 -10.68 -25.65 -7.72
N LEU A 35 -10.69 -26.49 -6.68
CA LEU A 35 -10.30 -27.90 -6.78
C LEU A 35 -11.51 -28.80 -6.51
N ASP A 36 -11.66 -29.84 -7.32
CA ASP A 36 -12.63 -30.91 -7.06
C ASP A 36 -11.98 -31.95 -6.15
N VAL A 37 -12.51 -32.09 -4.93
CA VAL A 37 -12.01 -33.04 -3.93
C VAL A 37 -13.00 -34.19 -3.77
N ASP A 38 -12.52 -35.41 -3.95
CA ASP A 38 -13.28 -36.62 -3.68
C ASP A 38 -13.38 -36.86 -2.17
N LEU A 39 -14.60 -37.03 -1.65
CA LEU A 39 -14.79 -37.40 -0.25
C LEU A 39 -14.48 -38.90 -0.06
N PRO A 40 -13.81 -39.29 1.04
CA PRO A 40 -13.68 -40.70 1.38
C PRO A 40 -15.06 -41.26 1.69
N THR A 41 -15.64 -42.01 0.75
CA THR A 41 -16.81 -42.85 0.98
C THR A 41 -16.40 -44.10 1.75
N THR A 42 -17.17 -44.47 2.77
CA THR A 42 -17.07 -45.77 3.46
C THR A 42 -17.12 -46.90 2.42
N ASP A 43 -16.41 -48.02 2.66
CA ASP A 43 -16.23 -49.10 1.68
C ASP A 43 -17.54 -49.70 1.13
N ARG A 44 -18.69 -49.45 1.78
CA ARG A 44 -20.03 -49.85 1.31
C ARG A 44 -20.67 -48.90 0.28
N GLU A 45 -20.19 -47.66 0.14
CA GLU A 45 -20.74 -46.63 -0.77
C GLU A 45 -19.91 -46.44 -2.06
N ARG A 46 -18.72 -47.06 -2.16
CA ARG A 46 -17.80 -46.91 -3.31
C ARG A 46 -18.38 -47.37 -4.65
N ASP A 47 -19.36 -48.28 -4.64
CA ASP A 47 -19.88 -48.89 -5.86
C ASP A 47 -20.98 -48.08 -6.58
N GLN A 48 -21.45 -46.94 -6.04
CA GLN A 48 -22.60 -46.24 -6.65
C GLN A 48 -22.49 -44.70 -6.82
N VAL A 49 -21.79 -43.93 -5.98
CA VAL A 49 -21.71 -42.46 -6.15
C VAL A 49 -20.40 -41.87 -5.61
N ILE A 50 -19.58 -41.27 -6.48
CA ILE A 50 -18.45 -40.41 -6.06
C ILE A 50 -19.02 -39.06 -5.60
N LYS A 51 -18.96 -38.78 -4.29
CA LYS A 51 -19.35 -37.48 -3.73
C LYS A 51 -18.17 -36.51 -3.82
N LYS A 52 -18.22 -35.59 -4.79
CA LYS A 52 -17.24 -34.49 -4.93
C LYS A 52 -17.66 -33.27 -4.12
N ARG A 53 -16.69 -32.62 -3.46
CA ARG A 53 -16.85 -31.28 -2.88
C ARG A 53 -15.85 -30.32 -3.52
N ILE A 54 -16.26 -29.06 -3.61
CA ILE A 54 -15.42 -27.99 -4.10
C ILE A 54 -14.55 -27.48 -2.94
N ALA A 55 -13.23 -27.54 -3.10
CA ALA A 55 -12.27 -26.82 -2.28
C ALA A 55 -11.83 -25.53 -3.00
N ARG A 56 -11.43 -24.53 -2.21
CA ARG A 56 -10.99 -23.23 -2.70
C ARG A 56 -9.69 -22.84 -2.04
N ASN A 57 -8.68 -22.55 -2.84
CA ASN A 57 -7.39 -22.04 -2.39
C ASN A 57 -7.28 -20.57 -2.79
N TRP A 58 -7.09 -19.69 -1.82
CA TRP A 58 -6.94 -18.27 -2.09
C TRP A 58 -5.58 -17.97 -2.72
N LEU A 59 -5.59 -17.24 -3.84
CA LEU A 59 -4.39 -16.90 -4.62
C LEU A 59 -3.95 -15.44 -4.46
N GLY A 60 -4.86 -14.57 -4.02
CA GLY A 60 -4.62 -13.14 -3.91
C GLY A 60 -5.90 -12.32 -4.02
N SER A 61 -5.78 -11.00 -3.88
CA SER A 61 -6.92 -10.10 -3.94
C SER A 61 -6.61 -8.74 -4.55
N VAL A 62 -7.67 -8.05 -4.96
CA VAL A 62 -7.67 -6.62 -5.30
C VAL A 62 -8.59 -5.92 -4.29
N LYS A 63 -8.15 -4.78 -3.77
CA LYS A 63 -8.90 -3.95 -2.83
C LYS A 63 -9.17 -2.59 -3.48
N ILE A 64 -10.41 -2.15 -3.50
CA ILE A 64 -10.80 -0.84 -4.05
C ILE A 64 -11.65 -0.12 -3.00
N PRO A 65 -11.15 0.98 -2.40
CA PRO A 65 -11.95 1.81 -1.51
C PRO A 65 -13.21 2.33 -2.20
N PHE A 66 -14.33 2.33 -1.47
CA PHE A 66 -15.61 2.83 -2.00
C PHE A 66 -15.52 4.31 -2.41
N SER A 67 -14.80 5.14 -1.65
CA SER A 67 -14.53 6.54 -1.97
C SER A 67 -14.05 6.73 -3.41
N ASN A 68 -13.20 5.82 -3.89
CA ASN A 68 -12.60 5.91 -5.22
C ASN A 68 -13.61 5.53 -6.31
N ILE A 69 -14.50 4.60 -6.03
CA ILE A 69 -15.63 4.28 -6.92
C ILE A 69 -16.60 5.47 -6.95
N TYR A 70 -16.88 6.06 -5.79
CA TYR A 70 -17.83 7.16 -5.63
C TYR A 70 -17.39 8.43 -6.36
N VAL A 71 -16.15 8.89 -6.12
CA VAL A 71 -15.60 10.10 -6.74
C VAL A 71 -15.47 9.98 -8.25
N ASN A 72 -15.05 8.80 -8.75
CA ASN A 72 -14.84 8.62 -10.20
C ASN A 72 -16.11 8.21 -10.97
N GLY A 73 -17.15 7.69 -10.29
CA GLY A 73 -18.41 7.20 -10.87
C GLY A 73 -18.27 5.89 -11.66
N ARG A 74 -17.13 5.68 -12.31
CA ARG A 74 -16.74 4.46 -13.02
C ARG A 74 -15.24 4.24 -12.90
N LEU A 75 -14.84 2.99 -12.81
CA LEU A 75 -13.44 2.58 -12.83
C LEU A 75 -13.25 1.57 -13.95
N GLU A 76 -12.32 1.86 -14.86
CA GLU A 76 -11.95 0.96 -15.96
C GLU A 76 -10.44 0.84 -16.05
N GLY A 77 -9.94 -0.40 -16.03
CA GLY A 77 -8.55 -0.67 -16.36
C GLY A 77 -8.01 -1.95 -15.76
N SER A 78 -6.69 -1.98 -15.60
CA SER A 78 -5.90 -3.15 -15.24
C SER A 78 -5.38 -3.03 -13.82
N TYR A 79 -5.88 -3.88 -12.92
CA TYR A 79 -5.56 -3.86 -11.49
C TYR A 79 -4.59 -4.97 -11.13
N ARG A 80 -3.48 -4.63 -10.46
CA ARG A 80 -2.52 -5.62 -9.98
C ARG A 80 -3.14 -6.43 -8.85
N ILE A 81 -3.03 -7.73 -8.95
CA ILE A 81 -3.46 -8.65 -7.90
C ILE A 81 -2.36 -8.67 -6.83
N SER A 82 -2.74 -8.39 -5.58
CA SER A 82 -1.87 -8.58 -4.42
C SER A 82 -1.75 -10.07 -4.13
N VAL A 83 -0.75 -10.71 -4.74
CA VAL A 83 -0.42 -12.13 -4.53
C VAL A 83 0.52 -12.24 -3.32
N PRO A 84 0.19 -13.08 -2.32
CA PRO A 84 1.07 -13.29 -1.18
C PRO A 84 2.38 -13.96 -1.61
N ASN A 85 3.50 -13.58 -0.98
CA ASN A 85 4.80 -14.17 -1.29
C ASN A 85 5.45 -14.80 -0.04
N PRO A 86 5.70 -16.13 0.00
CA PRO A 86 5.38 -17.12 -1.01
C PRO A 86 3.94 -17.65 -0.86
N LEU A 87 3.45 -18.26 -1.92
CA LEU A 87 2.18 -18.99 -1.96
C LEU A 87 2.47 -20.49 -1.97
N LEU A 88 2.44 -21.14 -0.79
CA LEU A 88 2.74 -22.56 -0.66
C LEU A 88 1.72 -23.40 -1.43
N GLY A 89 2.21 -24.43 -2.12
CA GLY A 89 1.40 -25.27 -3.00
C GLY A 89 1.38 -24.78 -4.45
N TYR A 90 1.89 -23.56 -4.73
CA TYR A 90 1.90 -22.96 -6.06
C TYR A 90 3.31 -22.55 -6.48
N VAL A 91 3.66 -22.82 -7.74
CA VAL A 91 4.92 -22.37 -8.35
C VAL A 91 4.57 -21.37 -9.45
N ARG A 92 5.14 -20.17 -9.38
CA ARG A 92 5.02 -19.21 -10.47
C ARG A 92 5.99 -19.60 -11.58
N GLU A 93 5.47 -19.88 -12.76
CA GLU A 93 6.31 -20.17 -13.93
C GLU A 93 7.18 -18.96 -14.24
N LYS A 94 8.50 -19.14 -14.18
CA LYS A 94 9.46 -18.11 -14.61
C LYS A 94 9.44 -18.09 -16.13
N LEU A 95 8.79 -17.09 -16.73
CA LEU A 95 8.84 -16.88 -18.18
C LEU A 95 10.31 -16.74 -18.61
N ASN A 96 10.81 -17.70 -19.39
CA ASN A 96 12.19 -17.78 -19.91
C ASN A 96 12.54 -16.67 -20.95
N GLN A 97 11.98 -15.46 -20.83
CA GLN A 97 12.21 -14.35 -21.75
C GLN A 97 12.49 -13.04 -20.99
N ALA A 98 13.72 -12.87 -20.52
CA ALA A 98 14.28 -11.54 -20.27
C ALA A 98 15.80 -11.57 -20.45
N ARG A 99 16.31 -10.62 -21.24
CA ARG A 99 17.74 -10.43 -21.53
C ARG A 99 18.56 -10.20 -20.25
N PRO A 100 19.84 -10.57 -20.20
CA PRO A 100 20.66 -10.56 -18.99
C PRO A 100 21.21 -9.15 -18.62
N GLU A 101 20.45 -8.08 -18.84
CA GLU A 101 20.90 -6.70 -18.56
C GLU A 101 20.00 -5.91 -17.59
N THR A 102 18.95 -6.53 -17.03
CA THR A 102 18.14 -5.91 -15.98
C THR A 102 18.19 -6.74 -14.70
N SER A 103 19.26 -6.58 -13.94
CA SER A 103 19.33 -6.99 -12.54
C SER A 103 18.18 -6.32 -11.77
N GLY A 104 17.13 -7.09 -11.44
CA GLY A 104 15.98 -6.61 -10.66
C GLY A 104 14.59 -6.79 -11.29
N MET A 105 14.42 -7.56 -12.36
CA MET A 105 13.08 -7.82 -12.91
C MET A 105 12.19 -8.56 -11.90
N GLN A 106 11.26 -7.82 -11.29
CA GLN A 106 10.11 -8.31 -10.56
C GLN A 106 9.39 -9.38 -11.40
N LEU A 107 8.95 -10.47 -10.76
CA LEU A 107 8.12 -11.49 -11.41
C LEU A 107 6.93 -10.81 -12.11
N PRO A 108 6.57 -11.22 -13.34
CA PRO A 108 5.56 -10.54 -14.16
C PRO A 108 4.25 -10.50 -13.40
N ALA A 109 3.79 -9.31 -13.00
CA ALA A 109 2.64 -9.13 -12.10
C ALA A 109 1.37 -9.82 -12.63
N SER A 110 0.59 -10.43 -11.73
CA SER A 110 -0.73 -10.96 -12.08
C SER A 110 -1.71 -9.79 -12.09
N VAL A 111 -2.49 -9.65 -13.15
CA VAL A 111 -3.34 -8.47 -13.36
C VAL A 111 -4.74 -8.89 -13.73
N LEU A 112 -5.72 -8.17 -13.19
CA LEU A 112 -7.14 -8.32 -13.47
C LEU A 112 -7.65 -7.07 -14.20
N ARG A 113 -8.13 -7.24 -15.43
CA ARG A 113 -8.82 -6.16 -16.14
C ARG A 113 -10.29 -6.13 -15.73
N MET A 114 -10.75 -4.99 -15.24
CA MET A 114 -12.10 -4.85 -14.72
C MET A 114 -12.73 -3.52 -15.12
N PHE A 115 -14.06 -3.54 -15.13
CA PHE A 115 -14.93 -2.39 -15.25
C PHE A 115 -15.88 -2.41 -14.06
N VAL A 116 -15.85 -1.35 -13.24
CA VAL A 116 -16.64 -1.23 -12.01
C VAL A 116 -17.44 0.06 -12.09
N THR A 117 -18.73 0.01 -11.77
CA THR A 117 -19.63 1.17 -11.75
C THR A 117 -20.67 1.01 -10.66
N MET A 118 -21.30 2.11 -10.26
CA MET A 118 -22.39 2.13 -9.28
C MET A 118 -23.74 2.20 -10.00
N GLU A 119 -24.72 1.48 -9.48
CA GLU A 119 -26.10 1.53 -9.95
C GLU A 119 -27.03 1.74 -8.74
N PRO A 120 -27.75 2.88 -8.63
CA PRO A 120 -27.76 4.02 -9.57
C PRO A 120 -26.45 4.84 -9.53
N VAL A 121 -26.22 5.64 -10.57
CA VAL A 121 -25.12 6.62 -10.59
C VAL A 121 -25.41 7.71 -9.57
N LEU A 122 -24.50 7.91 -8.63
CA LEU A 122 -24.60 8.94 -7.58
C LEU A 122 -23.94 10.24 -8.06
N ALA A 123 -24.43 11.38 -7.57
CA ALA A 123 -23.80 12.66 -7.86
C ALA A 123 -22.40 12.71 -7.25
N PRO A 124 -21.39 13.26 -7.95
CA PRO A 124 -20.07 13.42 -7.37
C PRO A 124 -20.15 14.40 -6.19
N PRO A 125 -19.26 14.27 -5.20
CA PRO A 125 -19.23 15.19 -4.08
C PRO A 125 -18.98 16.64 -4.55
N GLU A 126 -19.68 17.60 -3.95
CA GLU A 126 -19.38 19.02 -4.15
C GLU A 126 -18.06 19.36 -3.45
N THR A 127 -17.09 19.88 -4.20
CA THR A 127 -15.83 20.39 -3.65
C THR A 127 -16.01 21.84 -3.25
N PHE A 128 -15.92 22.12 -1.95
CA PHE A 128 -16.01 23.47 -1.43
C PHE A 128 -14.61 24.09 -1.30
N GLN A 129 -14.26 25.01 -2.20
CA GLN A 129 -13.05 25.84 -2.07
C GLN A 129 -13.40 27.17 -1.40
N GLN A 130 -13.16 27.27 -0.09
CA GLN A 130 -12.98 28.58 0.57
C GLN A 130 -11.53 28.66 1.05
N SER A 131 -10.72 29.52 0.42
CA SER A 131 -9.41 29.87 0.96
C SER A 131 -9.58 30.92 2.05
N PHE A 132 -9.19 30.59 3.28
CA PHE A 132 -9.02 31.54 4.37
C PHE A 132 -7.61 32.15 4.33
N ASP A 133 -7.35 33.07 5.25
CA ASP A 133 -6.13 33.86 5.40
C ASP A 133 -4.83 33.08 5.11
N SER A 134 -3.84 33.72 4.51
CA SER A 134 -2.54 33.10 4.21
C SER A 134 -1.41 33.90 4.84
N THR A 135 -0.36 33.21 5.25
CA THR A 135 0.90 33.83 5.69
C THR A 135 1.89 34.05 4.54
N GLU A 136 1.56 33.57 3.32
CA GLU A 136 2.38 33.80 2.14
C GLU A 136 2.25 35.23 1.63
N SER A 137 3.24 35.70 0.86
CA SER A 137 3.19 37.03 0.27
C SER A 137 2.04 37.13 -0.75
N LEU A 138 1.38 38.29 -0.80
CA LEU A 138 0.31 38.54 -1.76
C LEU A 138 0.81 38.39 -3.22
N ALA A 139 2.09 38.71 -3.47
CA ALA A 139 2.71 38.52 -4.77
C ALA A 139 2.77 37.03 -5.15
N LEU A 140 3.19 36.16 -4.23
CA LEU A 140 3.23 34.71 -4.45
C LEU A 140 1.83 34.14 -4.69
N LEU A 141 0.84 34.56 -3.89
CA LEU A 141 -0.54 34.07 -4.02
C LEU A 141 -1.19 34.52 -5.34
N ASN A 142 -0.98 35.77 -5.75
CA ASN A 142 -1.47 36.28 -7.02
C ASN A 142 -0.80 35.56 -8.21
N HIS A 143 0.52 35.34 -8.13
CA HIS A 143 1.23 34.54 -9.12
C HIS A 143 0.66 33.12 -9.17
N ALA A 144 0.44 32.47 -8.02
CA ALA A 144 -0.08 31.12 -7.96
C ALA A 144 -1.44 30.98 -8.62
N ARG A 145 -2.36 31.91 -8.36
CA ARG A 145 -3.67 31.96 -9.03
C ARG A 145 -3.53 32.12 -10.54
N SER A 146 -2.75 33.11 -11.00
CA SER A 146 -2.53 33.33 -12.44
C SER A 146 -1.89 32.11 -13.13
N TRP A 147 -0.90 31.50 -12.49
CA TRP A 147 -0.17 30.35 -13.01
C TRP A 147 -1.09 29.13 -13.17
N VAL A 148 -1.90 28.83 -12.16
CA VAL A 148 -2.90 27.74 -12.22
C VAL A 148 -3.99 28.04 -13.24
N GLU A 149 -4.54 29.26 -13.27
CA GLU A 149 -5.58 29.65 -14.23
C GLU A 149 -5.11 29.50 -15.69
N GLU A 150 -3.89 29.92 -16.01
CA GLU A 150 -3.32 29.77 -17.34
C GLU A 150 -3.09 28.30 -17.73
N LEU A 151 -2.64 27.48 -16.78
CA LEU A 151 -2.47 26.05 -16.99
C LEU A 151 -3.82 25.35 -17.23
N ASN A 152 -4.83 25.66 -16.42
CA ASN A 152 -6.18 25.10 -16.55
C ASN A 152 -6.84 25.53 -17.87
N LYS A 153 -6.61 26.76 -18.35
CA LYS A 153 -7.06 27.20 -19.67
C LYS A 153 -6.45 26.37 -20.81
N LYS A 154 -5.20 25.94 -20.68
CA LYS A 154 -4.48 25.17 -21.70
C LYS A 154 -4.73 23.66 -21.58
N PHE A 155 -4.88 23.15 -20.37
CA PHE A 155 -5.03 21.72 -20.06
C PHE A 155 -6.20 21.53 -19.05
N PRO A 156 -7.45 21.64 -19.51
CA PRO A 156 -8.62 21.64 -18.63
C PRO A 156 -8.89 20.31 -17.91
N ASN A 157 -8.30 19.21 -18.39
CA ASN A 157 -8.46 17.87 -17.80
C ASN A 157 -7.35 17.53 -16.80
N ARG A 158 -6.44 18.47 -16.49
CA ARG A 158 -5.34 18.27 -15.55
C ARG A 158 -5.55 19.16 -14.33
N GLU A 159 -5.43 18.56 -13.16
CA GLU A 159 -5.53 19.29 -11.90
C GLU A 159 -4.15 19.83 -11.50
N TYR A 160 -3.99 21.15 -11.53
CA TYR A 160 -2.78 21.82 -11.08
C TYR A 160 -3.02 22.54 -9.75
N LYS A 161 -2.12 22.33 -8.80
CA LYS A 161 -2.12 23.00 -7.50
C LYS A 161 -0.75 23.66 -7.26
N ALA A 162 -0.74 24.90 -6.80
CA ALA A 162 0.50 25.56 -6.33
C ALA A 162 0.49 25.75 -4.81
N THR A 163 -0.69 25.90 -4.24
CA THR A 163 -0.94 26.07 -2.80
C THR A 163 -1.96 25.06 -2.33
N VAL A 164 -1.86 24.66 -1.07
CA VAL A 164 -2.74 23.72 -0.37
C VAL A 164 -3.24 24.36 0.92
N SER A 165 -4.28 23.82 1.53
CA SER A 165 -4.79 24.29 2.82
C SER A 165 -4.06 23.58 3.95
N ASP A 166 -3.61 24.29 4.98
CA ASP A 166 -3.15 23.64 6.23
C ASP A 166 -4.35 23.26 7.12
N ILE A 167 -4.08 22.57 8.23
CA ILE A 167 -5.09 22.22 9.24
C ILE A 167 -5.87 23.41 9.84
N ASN A 168 -5.36 24.64 9.67
CA ASN A 168 -6.01 25.87 10.12
C ASN A 168 -6.79 26.55 8.99
N GLY A 169 -6.90 25.92 7.81
CA GLY A 169 -7.54 26.45 6.61
C GLY A 169 -6.74 27.52 5.87
N ARG A 170 -5.47 27.71 6.21
CA ARG A 170 -4.60 28.72 5.59
C ARG A 170 -4.02 28.21 4.29
N ALA A 171 -3.99 29.04 3.26
CA ALA A 171 -3.31 28.69 2.02
C ALA A 171 -1.78 28.75 2.20
N VAL A 172 -1.10 27.63 1.95
CA VAL A 172 0.35 27.44 2.09
C VAL A 172 0.93 26.96 0.77
N PHE A 173 2.10 27.46 0.38
CA PHE A 173 2.77 27.02 -0.85
C PHE A 173 3.34 25.61 -0.69
N ILE A 174 3.11 24.71 -1.66
CA ILE A 174 3.44 23.26 -1.54
C ILE A 174 4.90 23.01 -1.11
N PRO A 175 5.92 23.62 -1.73
CA PRO A 175 7.32 23.50 -1.31
C PRO A 175 7.63 23.84 0.16
N ARG A 176 6.74 24.52 0.90
CA ARG A 176 6.90 24.76 2.33
C ARG A 176 6.79 23.48 3.17
N PHE A 177 6.10 22.46 2.67
CA PHE A 177 5.98 21.16 3.33
C PHE A 177 7.19 20.26 3.03
N LEU A 178 8.01 20.62 2.05
CA LEU A 178 9.11 19.80 1.55
C LEU A 178 10.43 20.30 2.12
N HIS A 179 10.92 19.62 3.14
CA HIS A 179 12.14 19.99 3.87
C HIS A 179 12.80 18.74 4.47
N PRO A 180 14.14 18.64 4.50
CA PRO A 180 14.84 17.57 5.22
C PRO A 180 14.36 17.45 6.68
N LEU A 181 14.04 16.23 7.11
CA LEU A 181 13.58 15.92 8.47
C LEU A 181 14.43 14.83 9.16
N PRO A 182 14.56 14.86 10.50
CA PRO A 182 15.26 13.82 11.25
C PRO A 182 14.68 12.43 10.98
N LEU A 183 15.56 11.45 10.76
CA LEU A 183 15.15 10.08 10.41
C LEU A 183 14.65 9.31 11.63
N PRO A 184 13.62 8.45 11.48
CA PRO A 184 13.21 7.54 12.54
C PRO A 184 14.32 6.51 12.86
N PRO A 185 14.44 6.05 14.12
CA PRO A 185 15.42 5.05 14.52
C PRO A 185 15.02 3.65 14.06
N LEU A 186 15.18 3.36 12.77
CA LEU A 186 14.81 2.09 12.12
C LEU A 186 15.93 1.03 12.15
N ASN A 187 16.60 0.90 13.30
CA ASN A 187 17.66 -0.10 13.44
C ASN A 187 17.05 -1.50 13.36
N ALA A 188 17.66 -2.34 12.53
CA ALA A 188 17.28 -3.74 12.47
C ALA A 188 17.82 -4.46 13.71
N THR A 189 17.03 -4.51 14.77
CA THR A 189 17.32 -5.36 15.92
C THR A 189 16.99 -6.80 15.53
N THR A 190 17.99 -7.59 15.18
CA THR A 190 17.91 -9.04 15.37
C THR A 190 18.02 -9.33 16.86
N ASP A 191 17.32 -10.36 17.35
CA ASP A 191 17.34 -10.83 18.75
C ASP A 191 18.74 -11.21 19.28
N GLU A 192 19.79 -11.13 18.44
CA GLU A 192 21.18 -11.48 18.79
C GLU A 192 22.13 -10.28 18.92
N GLY A 193 21.65 -9.03 18.95
CA GLY A 193 22.51 -7.87 19.26
C GLY A 193 23.71 -7.67 18.32
N THR A 194 23.74 -8.37 17.18
CA THR A 194 24.79 -8.29 16.18
C THR A 194 24.28 -7.42 15.05
N THR A 195 24.77 -6.17 15.02
CA THR A 195 24.75 -5.31 13.84
C THR A 195 25.59 -5.99 12.76
N THR A 196 24.97 -6.88 11.99
CA THR A 196 25.58 -7.37 10.76
C THR A 196 25.45 -6.25 9.73
N GLY A 197 26.59 -5.66 9.35
CA GLY A 197 26.66 -4.82 8.16
C GLY A 197 26.31 -5.72 6.96
N VAL A 198 25.16 -5.45 6.33
CA VAL A 198 24.67 -6.24 5.19
C VAL A 198 24.96 -5.48 3.90
N GLY A 199 25.66 -6.13 2.98
CA GLY A 199 26.13 -5.58 1.71
C GLY A 199 25.04 -5.29 0.67
N GLY A 200 24.24 -4.25 0.94
CA GLY A 200 23.77 -3.31 -0.09
C GLY A 200 24.58 -2.00 0.04
N THR A 201 24.51 -1.11 -0.93
CA THR A 201 24.91 0.28 -0.63
C THR A 201 23.98 0.77 0.49
N ASP A 202 24.53 1.10 1.66
CA ASP A 202 23.79 1.37 2.92
C ASP A 202 22.50 2.21 2.72
N ASN A 203 22.53 3.12 1.75
CA ASN A 203 21.42 4.01 1.41
C ASN A 203 20.20 3.30 0.79
N GLN A 204 20.35 2.28 -0.07
CA GLN A 204 19.19 1.64 -0.72
C GLN A 204 18.34 0.86 0.29
N ILE A 205 19.00 0.16 1.21
CA ILE A 205 18.35 -0.54 2.31
C ILE A 205 17.62 0.47 3.20
N GLN A 206 18.25 1.62 3.47
CA GLN A 206 17.63 2.69 4.24
C GLN A 206 16.39 3.28 3.55
N TYR A 207 16.41 3.48 2.22
CA TYR A 207 15.23 3.93 1.49
C TYR A 207 14.06 2.94 1.60
N GLN A 208 14.34 1.64 1.48
CA GLN A 208 13.33 0.59 1.66
C GLN A 208 12.77 0.56 3.09
N ARG A 209 13.61 0.74 4.12
CA ARG A 209 13.16 0.85 5.52
C ARG A 209 12.22 2.02 5.74
N LEU A 210 12.58 3.20 5.22
CA LEU A 210 11.78 4.41 5.37
C LEU A 210 10.46 4.28 4.60
N SER A 211 10.51 3.78 3.38
CA SER A 211 9.32 3.49 2.56
C SER A 211 8.39 2.50 3.27
N ARG A 212 8.95 1.43 3.82
CA ARG A 212 8.20 0.45 4.61
C ARG A 212 7.57 1.09 5.85
N PHE A 213 8.33 1.84 6.63
CA PHE A 213 7.83 2.53 7.82
C PHE A 213 6.65 3.46 7.50
N VAL A 214 6.78 4.29 6.48
CA VAL A 214 5.71 5.22 6.07
C VAL A 214 4.48 4.44 5.59
N SER A 215 4.65 3.37 4.81
CA SER A 215 3.53 2.54 4.33
C SER A 215 2.75 1.79 5.41
N LEU A 216 3.29 1.73 6.63
CA LEU A 216 2.63 1.09 7.77
C LEU A 216 1.76 2.06 8.56
N ILE A 217 1.83 3.37 8.29
CA ILE A 217 0.91 4.33 8.87
C ILE A 217 -0.47 4.10 8.21
N PRO A 218 -1.55 3.93 9.00
CA PRO A 218 -2.89 3.73 8.47
C PRO A 218 -3.34 4.83 7.50
N PHE A 219 -3.95 4.41 6.39
CA PHE A 219 -4.56 5.33 5.44
C PHE A 219 -5.93 5.82 5.95
N LEU A 220 -6.15 7.13 5.92
CA LEU A 220 -7.41 7.78 6.28
C LEU A 220 -7.61 9.02 5.40
N SER A 221 -8.58 8.95 4.48
CA SER A 221 -8.90 10.08 3.59
C SER A 221 -9.51 11.26 4.33
N ASP A 222 -9.10 12.45 3.94
CA ASP A 222 -9.68 13.72 4.37
C ASP A 222 -11.19 13.78 4.19
N THR A 223 -11.72 13.27 3.08
CA THR A 223 -13.16 13.28 2.80
C THR A 223 -13.99 12.54 3.86
N VAL A 224 -13.37 11.57 4.53
CA VAL A 224 -13.98 10.78 5.61
C VAL A 224 -13.90 11.53 6.94
N THR A 225 -12.80 12.25 7.19
CA THR A 225 -12.56 12.99 8.44
C THR A 225 -13.27 14.34 8.46
N PHE A 226 -13.27 15.03 7.32
CA PHE A 226 -13.77 16.39 7.12
C PHE A 226 -14.69 16.47 5.89
N PRO A 227 -15.93 15.93 5.98
CA PRO A 227 -16.88 15.96 4.87
C PRO A 227 -17.18 17.40 4.41
N GLY A 228 -17.05 17.64 3.10
CA GLY A 228 -17.23 18.95 2.48
C GLY A 228 -16.03 19.90 2.60
N ILE A 229 -14.92 19.48 3.20
CA ILE A 229 -13.68 20.26 3.28
C ILE A 229 -12.68 19.77 2.21
N CYS A 230 -11.89 20.70 1.68
CA CYS A 230 -10.84 20.47 0.68
C CYS A 230 -9.65 19.69 1.28
N ASP A 231 -8.85 19.06 0.43
CA ASP A 231 -7.45 18.63 0.61
C ASP A 231 -6.70 19.48 1.68
N ILE A 232 -6.58 18.97 2.90
CA ILE A 232 -5.87 19.55 4.04
C ILE A 232 -4.54 18.83 4.18
N TRP A 233 -3.46 19.59 4.14
CA TRP A 233 -2.12 19.04 4.33
C TRP A 233 -1.67 19.20 5.78
N GLU A 234 -1.34 18.09 6.41
CA GLU A 234 -0.69 18.07 7.73
C GLU A 234 0.84 18.20 7.61
N THR A 235 1.47 18.76 8.64
CA THR A 235 2.94 18.65 8.78
C THR A 235 3.31 17.23 9.19
N SER A 236 4.56 16.83 8.93
CA SER A 236 5.05 15.49 9.24
C SER A 236 4.98 15.14 10.74
N ASP A 237 5.12 16.11 11.65
CA ASP A 237 4.93 15.88 13.09
C ASP A 237 3.46 15.70 13.46
N GLN A 238 2.55 16.47 12.86
CA GLN A 238 1.10 16.30 13.05
C GLN A 238 0.67 14.92 12.57
N PHE A 239 1.05 14.53 11.35
CA PHE A 239 0.75 13.24 10.78
C PHE A 239 1.25 12.06 11.66
N LEU A 240 2.49 12.15 12.15
CA LEU A 240 3.05 11.13 13.05
C LEU A 240 2.34 11.05 14.41
N ARG A 241 1.74 12.15 14.89
CA ARG A 241 0.92 12.17 16.13
C ARG A 241 -0.50 11.66 15.87
N THR A 242 -1.10 12.00 14.73
CA THR A 242 -2.42 11.53 14.31
C THR A 242 -2.41 10.01 14.06
N MET A 243 -1.27 9.47 13.62
CA MET A 243 -1.08 8.05 13.25
C MET A 243 -2.04 7.57 12.15
N ALA A 244 -2.55 8.49 11.34
CA ALA A 244 -3.35 8.23 10.16
C ALA A 244 -3.36 9.48 9.25
N GLY A 245 -3.50 9.29 7.95
CA GLY A 245 -3.52 10.35 6.93
C GLY A 245 -3.65 9.74 5.54
N ASP A 246 -3.68 10.54 4.48
CA ASP A 246 -3.86 10.03 3.12
C ASP A 246 -2.65 10.26 2.23
N ASP A 247 -2.84 10.46 0.93
CA ASP A 247 -1.76 10.26 -0.05
C ASP A 247 -0.66 11.33 0.13
N GLU A 248 -1.02 12.57 0.43
CA GLU A 248 -0.13 13.70 0.62
C GLU A 248 0.76 13.56 1.85
N GLU A 249 0.23 13.24 3.03
CA GLU A 249 1.05 13.15 4.25
C GLU A 249 2.08 12.05 4.11
N HIS A 250 1.68 10.90 3.56
CA HIS A 250 2.60 9.79 3.29
C HIS A 250 3.68 10.20 2.30
N ALA A 251 3.31 10.85 1.19
CA ALA A 251 4.27 11.27 0.17
C ALA A 251 5.23 12.35 0.69
N VAL A 252 4.72 13.35 1.41
CA VAL A 252 5.50 14.45 2.02
C VAL A 252 6.48 13.88 3.05
N LEU A 253 6.02 13.04 3.97
CA LEU A 253 6.87 12.43 5.00
C LEU A 253 8.01 11.61 4.37
N LEU A 254 7.69 10.73 3.42
CA LEU A 254 8.69 9.90 2.76
C LEU A 254 9.68 10.74 1.95
N ASN A 255 9.19 11.73 1.20
CA ASN A 255 10.05 12.64 0.45
C ASN A 255 10.99 13.42 1.37
N ASN A 256 10.51 13.90 2.52
CA ASN A 256 11.33 14.63 3.49
C ASN A 256 12.45 13.78 4.07
N TYR A 257 12.22 12.49 4.33
CA TYR A 257 13.29 11.57 4.71
C TYR A 257 14.30 11.35 3.59
N PHE A 258 13.85 11.23 2.35
CA PHE A 258 14.74 11.09 1.19
C PHE A 258 15.60 12.34 0.97
N LEU A 259 15.05 13.54 1.22
CA LEU A 259 15.81 14.79 1.19
C LEU A 259 16.92 14.81 2.24
N THR A 260 16.68 14.31 3.46
CA THR A 260 17.73 14.17 4.50
C THR A 260 18.87 13.25 4.07
N LEU A 261 18.56 12.23 3.27
CA LEU A 261 19.53 11.32 2.68
C LEU A 261 20.18 11.85 1.39
N ASN A 262 19.94 13.13 1.06
CA ASN A 262 20.40 13.78 -0.17
C ASN A 262 19.96 13.07 -1.45
N LYS A 263 18.85 12.30 -1.42
CA LYS A 263 18.29 11.69 -2.63
C LYS A 263 17.49 12.75 -3.37
N LYS A 264 17.78 12.88 -4.67
CA LYS A 264 16.98 13.73 -5.57
C LYS A 264 15.57 13.14 -5.69
N SER A 265 14.63 13.83 -5.06
CA SER A 265 13.26 13.37 -4.85
C SER A 265 12.26 14.49 -5.13
N TRP A 266 11.06 14.08 -5.54
CA TRP A 266 9.91 14.95 -5.73
C TRP A 266 8.66 14.29 -5.18
N VAL A 267 7.78 15.09 -4.60
CA VAL A 267 6.37 14.74 -4.49
C VAL A 267 5.72 14.99 -5.84
N ALA A 268 5.07 13.96 -6.38
CA ALA A 268 4.40 14.00 -7.66
C ALA A 268 2.89 13.86 -7.44
N MET A 269 2.12 14.70 -8.13
CA MET A 269 0.66 14.70 -8.08
C MET A 269 0.10 14.30 -9.44
N GLY A 270 -0.94 13.48 -9.41
CA GLY A 270 -1.57 12.99 -10.62
C GLY A 270 -2.71 12.06 -10.30
N VAL A 271 -2.90 11.05 -11.15
CA VAL A 271 -4.02 10.11 -11.04
C VAL A 271 -3.51 8.67 -11.05
N SER A 272 -3.98 7.88 -10.10
CA SER A 272 -3.79 6.43 -10.00
C SER A 272 -5.08 5.69 -10.31
N ILE A 273 -4.96 4.51 -10.90
CA ILE A 273 -6.09 3.61 -11.12
C ILE A 273 -6.73 3.11 -9.82
N TYR A 274 -5.97 3.10 -8.72
CA TYR A 274 -6.46 2.64 -7.41
C TYR A 274 -7.18 3.75 -6.65
N SER A 275 -6.59 4.95 -6.62
CA SER A 275 -7.01 6.05 -5.73
C SER A 275 -7.75 7.19 -6.44
N GLY A 276 -7.71 7.27 -7.77
CA GLY A 276 -8.09 8.51 -8.46
C GLY A 276 -6.98 9.55 -8.29
N PRO A 277 -7.29 10.84 -8.02
CA PRO A 277 -6.29 11.82 -7.63
C PRO A 277 -5.42 11.32 -6.47
N CYS A 278 -4.10 11.39 -6.59
CA CYS A 278 -3.18 10.87 -5.59
C CYS A 278 -1.81 11.57 -5.62
N CYS A 279 -1.09 11.44 -4.51
CA CYS A 279 0.32 11.83 -4.37
C CYS A 279 1.23 10.60 -4.27
N PHE A 280 2.46 10.71 -4.79
CA PHE A 280 3.49 9.68 -4.67
C PHE A 280 4.89 10.29 -4.69
N VAL A 281 5.91 9.52 -4.34
CA VAL A 281 7.29 9.99 -4.32
C VAL A 281 8.05 9.47 -5.53
N LEU A 282 8.64 10.39 -6.30
CA LEU A 282 9.57 10.05 -7.37
C LEU A 282 10.99 10.32 -6.92
N THR A 283 11.89 9.42 -7.28
CA THR A 283 13.33 9.63 -7.07
C THR A 283 14.08 9.37 -8.35
N LYS A 284 15.14 10.13 -8.60
CA LYS A 284 15.97 9.93 -9.79
C LYS A 284 17.44 9.98 -9.42
N ASP A 285 18.11 8.84 -9.55
CA ASP A 285 19.56 8.79 -9.44
C ASP A 285 20.18 9.29 -10.77
N ASP A 286 21.35 9.91 -10.73
CA ASP A 286 21.97 10.53 -11.91
C ASP A 286 22.29 9.53 -13.03
N THR A 287 22.48 8.26 -12.68
CA THR A 287 22.72 7.15 -13.61
C THR A 287 21.45 6.62 -14.26
N GLN A 288 20.27 6.93 -13.70
CA GLN A 288 19.00 6.42 -14.16
C GLN A 288 18.34 7.38 -15.15
N ARG A 289 17.95 6.86 -16.30
CA ARG A 289 17.22 7.63 -17.32
C ARG A 289 15.79 7.99 -16.86
N PHE A 290 15.12 7.04 -16.22
CA PHE A 290 13.74 7.16 -15.77
C PHE A 290 13.69 7.15 -14.24
N PRO A 291 12.85 7.98 -13.61
CA PRO A 291 12.69 7.95 -12.16
C PRO A 291 12.11 6.63 -11.67
N THR A 292 12.48 6.29 -10.44
CA THR A 292 11.82 5.28 -9.63
C THR A 292 10.67 5.92 -8.88
N CYS A 293 9.50 5.28 -8.92
CA CYS A 293 8.32 5.63 -8.18
C CYS A 293 8.23 4.78 -6.92
N TRP A 294 7.96 5.43 -5.79
CA TRP A 294 7.76 4.78 -4.49
C TRP A 294 6.28 4.82 -4.15
N SER A 295 5.72 3.62 -3.96
CA SER A 295 4.34 3.43 -3.56
C SER A 295 4.20 3.68 -2.06
N ILE A 296 3.32 4.62 -1.72
CA ILE A 296 3.00 4.97 -0.33
C ILE A 296 2.17 3.89 0.37
N SER A 297 1.43 3.05 -0.36
CA SER A 297 0.51 2.07 0.22
C SER A 297 1.16 0.72 0.61
N ASP A 298 2.22 0.31 -0.08
CA ASP A 298 2.90 -0.98 0.16
C ASP A 298 4.42 -0.86 0.33
N GLY A 299 4.94 0.37 0.26
CA GLY A 299 6.34 0.69 0.46
C GLY A 299 7.26 0.19 -0.67
N GLN A 300 6.71 -0.32 -1.78
CA GLN A 300 7.49 -0.87 -2.89
C GLN A 300 7.97 0.22 -3.85
N ASP A 301 9.15 0.01 -4.41
CA ASP A 301 9.66 0.82 -5.50
C ASP A 301 9.43 0.16 -6.86
N ALA A 302 9.06 0.96 -7.86
CA ALA A 302 8.81 0.51 -9.22
C ALA A 302 9.31 1.54 -10.23
N SER A 303 9.79 1.09 -11.38
CA SER A 303 10.15 2.00 -12.45
C SER A 303 8.90 2.70 -13.01
N THR A 304 9.03 3.97 -13.40
CA THR A 304 8.00 4.69 -14.17
C THR A 304 7.77 4.08 -15.57
N LEU A 305 8.65 3.19 -16.04
CA LEU A 305 8.45 2.39 -17.25
C LEU A 305 7.63 1.12 -17.04
N ASP A 306 7.40 0.70 -15.80
CA ASP A 306 6.61 -0.49 -15.54
C ASP A 306 5.21 -0.31 -16.17
N THR A 307 4.86 -1.23 -17.07
CA THR A 307 3.57 -1.21 -17.76
C THR A 307 2.41 -1.39 -16.80
N TRP A 308 2.67 -1.98 -15.63
CA TRP A 308 1.69 -2.22 -14.57
C TRP A 308 1.82 -1.25 -13.40
N ASN A 309 2.53 -0.14 -13.59
CA ASN A 309 2.52 0.96 -12.63
C ASN A 309 1.07 1.48 -12.50
N PRO A 310 0.52 1.60 -11.27
CA PRO A 310 -0.85 2.05 -11.09
C PRO A 310 -1.08 3.52 -11.46
N ILE A 311 -0.01 4.31 -11.56
CA ILE A 311 -0.08 5.72 -11.93
C ILE A 311 -0.41 5.85 -13.42
N GLN A 312 -1.56 6.46 -13.70
CA GLN A 312 -2.05 6.71 -15.04
C GLN A 312 -1.58 8.07 -15.58
N SER A 313 -1.39 9.05 -14.71
CA SER A 313 -1.01 10.40 -15.12
C SER A 313 -0.21 11.13 -14.06
N ILE A 314 0.71 12.00 -14.50
CA ILE A 314 1.46 12.94 -13.64
C ILE A 314 1.28 14.35 -14.18
N TYR A 315 0.73 15.23 -13.35
CA TYR A 315 0.46 16.62 -13.71
C TYR A 315 1.47 17.57 -13.11
N LEU A 316 1.99 17.26 -11.92
CA LEU A 316 2.80 18.19 -11.15
C LEU A 316 3.92 17.47 -10.40
N LEU A 317 5.08 18.12 -10.33
CA LEU A 317 6.20 17.71 -9.48
C LEU A 317 6.54 18.87 -8.55
N ALA A 318 6.81 18.57 -7.28
CA ALA A 318 7.25 19.56 -6.29
C ALA A 318 8.46 19.02 -5.52
N ASN A 319 9.40 19.90 -5.22
CA ASN A 319 10.46 19.65 -4.24
C ASN A 319 10.63 20.89 -3.34
N GLN A 320 11.65 20.88 -2.47
CA GLN A 320 11.97 22.00 -1.56
C GLN A 320 12.31 23.34 -2.26
N GLU A 321 12.47 23.34 -3.59
CA GLU A 321 12.90 24.50 -4.36
C GLU A 321 11.81 25.10 -5.24
N ASN A 322 11.01 24.26 -5.89
CA ASN A 322 10.07 24.72 -6.89
C ASN A 322 8.92 23.72 -7.09
N VAL A 323 7.95 24.18 -7.86
CA VAL A 323 6.86 23.38 -8.41
C VAL A 323 6.97 23.40 -9.94
N TRP A 324 6.76 22.27 -10.59
CA TRP A 324 6.78 22.13 -12.04
C TRP A 324 5.48 21.49 -12.53
N ALA A 325 4.77 22.22 -13.39
CA ALA A 325 3.61 21.69 -14.10
C ALA A 325 4.03 20.97 -15.39
N ASN A 326 3.52 19.77 -15.58
CA ASN A 326 3.67 19.02 -16.82
C ASN A 326 2.84 19.71 -17.93
N ILE A 327 3.52 20.28 -18.92
CA ILE A 327 2.90 20.92 -20.09
C ILE A 327 3.15 20.13 -21.38
N GLN A 328 3.57 18.87 -21.27
CA GLN A 328 3.71 17.95 -22.39
C GLN A 328 2.35 17.45 -22.87
N ASP A 329 2.27 16.97 -24.11
CA ASP A 329 1.05 16.34 -24.63
C ASP A 329 0.74 15.00 -23.92
N GLN A 330 1.76 14.36 -23.36
CA GLN A 330 1.65 13.11 -22.60
C GLN A 330 1.75 13.37 -21.10
N ASP A 331 0.92 12.70 -20.32
CA ASP A 331 0.93 12.69 -18.84
C ASP A 331 1.16 11.29 -18.26
N LEU A 332 1.08 10.22 -19.08
CA LEU A 332 1.44 8.88 -18.66
C LEU A 332 2.96 8.79 -18.32
N PRO A 333 3.35 8.29 -17.13
CA PRO A 333 4.76 8.24 -16.69
C PRO A 333 5.71 7.61 -17.71
N SER A 334 5.29 6.54 -18.38
CA SER A 334 6.11 5.81 -19.34
C SER A 334 6.32 6.53 -20.67
N ARG A 335 5.55 7.59 -20.94
CA ARG A 335 5.55 8.34 -22.22
C ARG A 335 5.94 9.81 -22.08
N MET A 336 6.34 10.24 -20.88
CA MET A 336 6.71 11.62 -20.61
C MET A 336 8.21 11.75 -20.26
N SER A 337 8.74 12.95 -20.47
CA SER A 337 10.07 13.33 -20.01
C SER A 337 10.01 13.80 -18.56
N PHE A 338 10.99 13.40 -17.75
CA PHE A 338 11.18 13.85 -16.36
C PHE A 338 12.35 14.84 -16.21
N ASP A 339 12.76 15.48 -17.31
CA ASP A 339 13.74 16.56 -17.27
C ASP A 339 13.08 17.90 -16.94
N VAL A 340 12.98 18.21 -15.63
CA VAL A 340 12.39 19.45 -15.11
C VAL A 340 13.14 20.72 -15.54
N THR A 341 14.34 20.59 -16.13
CA THR A 341 15.10 21.75 -16.66
C THR A 341 14.59 22.21 -18.02
N ASN A 342 13.88 21.34 -18.75
CA ASN A 342 13.31 21.67 -20.05
C ASN A 342 11.98 22.42 -19.89
N THR A 343 12.05 23.76 -19.96
CA THR A 343 10.89 24.65 -19.79
C THR A 343 9.82 24.52 -20.87
N LYS A 344 10.10 23.82 -21.97
CA LYS A 344 9.08 23.49 -22.99
C LYS A 344 8.21 22.30 -22.60
N GLN A 345 8.66 21.49 -21.65
CA GLN A 345 7.98 20.28 -21.18
C GLN A 345 7.47 20.45 -19.74
N TRP A 346 8.23 21.16 -18.92
CA TRP A 346 7.90 21.43 -17.53
C TRP A 346 7.87 22.93 -17.29
N ARG A 347 6.69 23.49 -17.00
CA ARG A 347 6.57 24.90 -16.62
C ARG A 347 6.92 25.04 -15.14
N PRO A 348 8.03 25.68 -14.76
CA PRO A 348 8.31 25.95 -13.36
C PRO A 348 7.38 27.04 -12.82
N PHE A 349 7.16 27.04 -11.50
CA PHE A 349 6.45 28.10 -10.79
C PHE A 349 7.36 29.31 -10.62
N PHE A 350 8.55 29.11 -10.05
CA PHE A 350 9.60 30.13 -10.03
C PHE A 350 10.43 30.06 -11.31
N ASP A 351 10.49 31.15 -12.04
CA ASP A 351 11.25 31.29 -13.28
C ASP A 351 12.03 32.61 -13.33
N ARG A 352 12.50 33.03 -14.51
CA ARG A 352 13.23 34.29 -14.64
C ARG A 352 12.35 35.53 -14.46
N SER A 353 11.04 35.41 -14.72
CA SER A 353 10.06 36.49 -14.59
C SER A 353 9.55 36.62 -13.15
N PHE A 354 9.48 35.50 -12.44
CA PHE A 354 9.15 35.43 -11.03
C PHE A 354 10.23 34.61 -10.29
N PRO A 355 11.40 35.21 -10.02
CA PRO A 355 12.49 34.50 -9.35
C PRO A 355 12.12 34.20 -7.90
N ARG A 356 12.65 33.10 -7.38
CA ARG A 356 12.53 32.75 -5.96
C ARG A 356 13.21 33.82 -5.11
N GLU A 357 12.48 34.40 -4.16
CA GLU A 357 13.03 35.35 -3.20
C GLU A 357 13.91 34.61 -2.17
N ASN A 358 15.15 35.07 -1.98
CA ASN A 358 16.10 34.43 -1.04
C ASN A 358 15.83 34.82 0.44
N ALA A 359 14.96 35.79 0.71
CA ALA A 359 14.68 36.25 2.06
C ALA A 359 13.68 35.31 2.74
N LEU A 360 14.14 34.58 3.77
CA LEU A 360 13.32 33.79 4.71
C LEU A 360 12.47 32.70 4.03
N TRP A 361 13.13 31.79 3.31
CA TRP A 361 12.50 30.52 2.93
C TRP A 361 12.32 29.64 4.17
N THR A 362 11.23 29.83 4.91
CA THR A 362 10.88 29.02 6.07
C THR A 362 9.98 27.86 5.65
N SER A 363 10.28 26.67 6.16
CA SER A 363 9.41 25.49 6.05
C SER A 363 8.28 25.58 7.07
N VAL A 364 7.12 24.99 6.78
CA VAL A 364 6.10 24.75 7.80
C VAL A 364 6.40 23.50 8.62
N GLN A 365 7.32 22.65 8.15
CA GLN A 365 7.77 21.48 8.89
C GLN A 365 8.56 21.91 10.14
N PRO A 366 8.44 21.15 11.24
CA PRO A 366 9.25 21.41 12.42
C PRO A 366 10.73 21.09 12.16
N ASN A 367 11.61 21.73 12.93
CA ASN A 367 13.05 21.46 12.83
C ASN A 367 13.43 20.10 13.43
N ASP A 368 12.66 19.63 14.42
CA ASP A 368 12.89 18.37 15.12
C ASP A 368 11.64 17.48 15.04
N LEU A 369 11.84 16.18 14.89
CA LEU A 369 10.79 15.16 14.97
C LEU A 369 11.04 14.25 16.17
N HIS A 370 10.01 14.04 16.98
CA HIS A 370 10.08 13.17 18.15
C HIS A 370 9.54 11.78 17.80
N TYR A 371 10.38 10.76 17.98
CA TYR A 371 10.00 9.36 17.79
C TYR A 371 9.97 8.65 19.13
N GLU A 372 8.81 8.14 19.52
CA GLU A 372 8.62 7.36 20.72
C GLU A 372 8.86 5.88 20.43
N ALA A 373 9.60 5.20 21.31
CA ALA A 373 9.82 3.77 21.19
C ALA A 373 8.54 3.02 21.57
N THR A 374 8.11 2.10 20.70
CA THR A 374 6.98 1.20 20.97
C THR A 374 7.35 0.20 22.06
N ARG A 375 6.48 0.08 23.06
CA ARG A 375 6.71 -0.77 24.24
C ARG A 375 6.60 -2.25 23.87
N GLY A 376 7.69 -2.99 24.06
CA GLY A 376 7.75 -4.43 23.72
C GLY A 376 6.70 -5.29 24.45
N ASP A 377 6.40 -4.99 25.72
CA ASP A 377 5.40 -5.73 26.50
C ASP A 377 3.99 -5.63 25.88
N ASP A 378 3.61 -4.44 25.42
CA ASP A 378 2.30 -4.19 24.81
C ASP A 378 2.19 -4.92 23.46
N VAL A 379 3.29 -4.99 22.70
CA VAL A 379 3.39 -5.73 21.43
C VAL A 379 3.20 -7.22 21.66
N ILE A 380 3.84 -7.79 22.69
CA ILE A 380 3.72 -9.22 23.02
C ILE A 380 2.27 -9.54 23.42
N LEU A 381 1.64 -8.68 24.24
CA LEU A 381 0.25 -8.85 24.63
C LEU A 381 -0.71 -8.76 23.44
N LEU A 382 -0.47 -7.81 22.52
CA LEU A 382 -1.26 -7.67 21.30
C LEU A 382 -1.08 -8.86 20.35
N GLU A 383 0.14 -9.33 20.12
CA GLU A 383 0.43 -10.50 19.29
C GLU A 383 -0.32 -11.73 19.82
N LYS A 384 -0.28 -11.96 21.14
CA LYS A 384 -1.03 -13.03 21.80
C LYS A 384 -2.54 -12.86 21.63
N SER A 385 -3.07 -11.65 21.84
CA SER A 385 -4.50 -11.36 21.72
C SER A 385 -5.00 -11.59 20.29
N ILE A 386 -4.29 -11.11 19.27
CA ILE A 386 -4.63 -11.33 17.86
C ILE A 386 -4.66 -12.84 17.55
N TYR A 387 -3.64 -13.59 18.01
CA TYR A 387 -3.60 -15.04 17.81
C TYR A 387 -4.80 -15.75 18.44
N GLU A 388 -5.13 -15.45 19.70
CA GLU A 388 -6.26 -16.08 20.41
C GLU A 388 -7.59 -15.78 19.71
N ILE A 389 -7.83 -14.51 19.35
CA ILE A 389 -9.07 -14.10 18.67
C ILE A 389 -9.20 -14.77 17.30
N LEU A 390 -8.13 -14.79 16.49
CA LEU A 390 -8.13 -15.44 15.18
C LEU A 390 -8.34 -16.94 15.30
N ARG A 391 -7.72 -17.59 16.29
CA ARG A 391 -7.88 -19.02 16.53
C ARG A 391 -9.32 -19.36 16.89
N ASP A 392 -9.93 -18.61 17.80
CA ASP A 392 -11.32 -18.84 18.23
C ASP A 392 -12.30 -18.58 17.08
N LYS A 393 -12.11 -17.49 16.33
CA LYS A 393 -12.91 -17.20 15.13
C LYS A 393 -12.78 -18.28 14.06
N PHE A 394 -11.58 -18.82 13.85
CA PHE A 394 -11.37 -19.91 12.89
C PHE A 394 -12.12 -21.18 13.29
N ILE A 395 -12.21 -21.48 14.60
CA ILE A 395 -12.99 -22.60 15.12
C ILE A 395 -14.49 -22.34 14.92
N GLU A 396 -14.97 -21.14 15.26
CA GLU A 396 -16.36 -20.70 15.08
C GLU A 396 -16.80 -20.82 13.61
N TRP A 397 -15.99 -20.34 12.66
CA TRP A 397 -16.32 -20.38 11.23
C TRP A 397 -16.35 -21.79 10.63
N ARG A 398 -15.74 -22.78 11.30
CA ARG A 398 -15.71 -24.17 10.85
C ARG A 398 -16.85 -25.01 11.41
N GLU A 399 -17.62 -24.50 12.37
CA GLU A 399 -18.72 -25.25 12.97
C GLU A 399 -19.64 -25.87 11.90
N PRO A 400 -19.98 -27.17 12.01
CA PRO A 400 -19.74 -28.07 13.15
C PRO A 400 -18.41 -28.88 13.09
N HIS A 401 -17.49 -28.58 12.18
CA HIS A 401 -16.28 -29.38 11.98
C HIS A 401 -15.20 -29.08 13.03
N VAL A 402 -14.61 -30.13 13.59
CA VAL A 402 -13.45 -30.01 14.49
C VAL A 402 -12.25 -29.46 13.73
N THR A 403 -11.57 -28.49 14.33
CA THR A 403 -10.34 -27.89 13.80
C THR A 403 -9.13 -28.51 14.50
N HIS A 404 -8.31 -29.25 13.73
CA HIS A 404 -7.06 -29.83 14.22
C HIS A 404 -5.90 -28.89 13.91
N TRP A 405 -5.08 -28.58 14.92
CA TRP A 405 -3.94 -27.66 14.77
C TRP A 405 -2.62 -28.43 14.72
N HIS A 406 -1.81 -28.20 13.69
CA HIS A 406 -0.50 -28.83 13.53
C HIS A 406 0.62 -27.96 14.15
N TRP A 407 0.99 -28.29 15.38
CA TRP A 407 1.92 -27.49 16.20
C TRP A 407 3.32 -27.28 15.60
N ALA A 408 3.89 -28.30 14.93
CA ALA A 408 5.27 -28.20 14.41
C ALA A 408 5.35 -27.23 13.22
N CYS A 409 4.38 -27.35 12.29
CA CYS A 409 4.12 -26.37 11.22
C CYS A 409 3.98 -24.96 11.79
N GLN A 410 3.11 -24.78 12.79
CA GLN A 410 2.89 -23.47 13.41
C GLN A 410 4.19 -22.85 13.96
N LYS A 411 4.99 -23.63 14.70
CA LYS A 411 6.28 -23.15 15.22
C LYS A 411 7.23 -22.73 14.10
N ARG A 412 7.28 -23.49 12.99
CA ARG A 412 8.12 -23.16 11.83
C ARG A 412 7.66 -21.88 11.14
N LEU A 413 6.36 -21.77 10.87
CA LEU A 413 5.76 -20.58 10.26
C LEU A 413 5.98 -19.32 11.11
N GLN A 414 5.93 -19.43 12.44
CA GLN A 414 6.24 -18.33 13.36
C GLN A 414 7.66 -17.79 13.17
N GLN A 415 8.65 -18.66 12.98
CA GLN A 415 10.03 -18.22 12.74
C GLN A 415 10.19 -17.56 11.36
N ILE A 416 9.49 -18.11 10.35
CA ILE A 416 9.51 -17.58 8.99
C ILE A 416 8.92 -16.17 8.92
N ILE A 417 7.76 -15.90 9.54
CA ILE A 417 7.14 -14.56 9.48
C ILE A 417 7.98 -13.49 10.18
N LYS A 418 8.65 -13.83 11.29
CA LYS A 418 9.57 -12.91 11.97
C LYS A 418 10.73 -12.49 11.07
N ARG A 419 11.36 -13.45 10.40
CA ARG A 419 12.47 -13.18 9.46
C ARG A 419 12.03 -12.40 8.23
N LYS A 420 10.76 -12.53 7.81
CA LYS A 420 10.26 -11.86 6.61
C LYS A 420 10.15 -10.35 6.71
N GLU A 421 9.66 -9.82 7.82
CA GLU A 421 9.65 -8.36 8.01
C GLU A 421 11.07 -7.79 7.98
N ILE A 422 12.02 -8.51 8.57
CA ILE A 422 13.44 -8.17 8.53
C ILE A 422 13.99 -8.22 7.09
N LEU A 423 13.58 -9.19 6.27
CA LEU A 423 14.03 -9.28 4.88
C LEU A 423 13.49 -8.16 3.99
N LEU A 424 12.26 -7.70 4.22
CA LEU A 424 11.73 -6.51 3.52
C LEU A 424 12.59 -5.26 3.80
N THR A 425 13.32 -5.25 4.92
CA THR A 425 14.09 -4.10 5.41
C THR A 425 15.61 -4.29 5.35
N MET A 426 16.11 -5.46 4.93
CA MET A 426 17.56 -5.76 4.79
C MET A 426 17.98 -6.14 3.36
N GLY A 427 17.03 -6.26 2.42
CA GLY A 427 17.29 -6.71 1.06
C GLY A 427 17.31 -8.24 0.92
N GLN A 428 17.31 -8.73 -0.32
CA GLN A 428 17.00 -10.13 -0.68
C GLN A 428 18.09 -11.17 -0.35
N ALA A 429 19.17 -10.81 0.37
CA ALA A 429 20.32 -11.69 0.57
C ALA A 429 19.97 -13.04 1.23
N ASN A 430 18.96 -13.09 2.12
CA ASN A 430 18.52 -14.32 2.80
C ASN A 430 17.16 -14.84 2.29
N ALA A 431 16.64 -14.32 1.17
CA ALA A 431 15.36 -14.78 0.62
C ALA A 431 15.41 -16.29 0.24
N ASN A 432 16.55 -16.73 -0.29
CA ASN A 432 16.78 -18.12 -0.70
C ASN A 432 16.71 -19.11 0.48
N GLU A 433 17.12 -18.71 1.68
CA GLU A 433 17.09 -19.58 2.86
C GLU A 433 15.66 -19.89 3.29
N ILE A 434 14.77 -18.89 3.27
CA ILE A 434 13.35 -19.09 3.59
C ILE A 434 12.67 -19.96 2.54
N GLU A 435 12.99 -19.74 1.26
CA GLU A 435 12.47 -20.59 0.17
C GLU A 435 12.92 -22.05 0.31
N GLN A 436 14.18 -22.28 0.66
CA GLN A 436 14.71 -23.62 0.91
C GLN A 436 14.01 -24.28 2.11
N GLU A 437 13.89 -23.57 3.24
CA GLU A 437 13.22 -24.06 4.46
C GLU A 437 11.76 -24.44 4.20
N LEU A 438 11.06 -23.67 3.37
CA LEU A 438 9.68 -23.97 2.95
C LEU A 438 9.61 -25.17 2.00
N THR A 439 10.59 -25.32 1.10
CA THR A 439 10.67 -26.45 0.16
C THR A 439 10.91 -27.77 0.90
N GLU A 440 11.82 -27.78 1.88
CA GLU A 440 12.04 -28.94 2.76
C GLU A 440 10.76 -29.36 3.49
N PHE A 441 9.97 -28.36 3.92
CA PHE A 441 8.70 -28.60 4.59
C PHE A 441 7.66 -29.23 3.65
N GLN A 442 7.56 -28.74 2.41
CA GLN A 442 6.71 -29.30 1.35
C GLN A 442 7.09 -30.72 0.88
N ALA A 443 8.33 -31.16 1.14
CA ALA A 443 8.73 -32.53 0.83
C ALA A 443 7.93 -33.56 1.64
N THR A 444 7.72 -33.27 2.93
CA THR A 444 7.12 -34.22 3.90
C THR A 444 5.58 -34.24 3.89
N ASN A 445 4.94 -33.10 3.64
CA ASN A 445 3.48 -32.95 3.68
C ASN A 445 2.99 -32.18 2.46
N GLU A 446 1.75 -32.39 2.04
CA GLU A 446 1.10 -31.52 1.08
C GLU A 446 0.58 -30.29 1.84
N ILE A 447 1.26 -29.16 1.67
CA ILE A 447 0.99 -27.93 2.41
C ILE A 447 0.60 -26.84 1.44
N THR A 448 -0.55 -26.23 1.69
CA THR A 448 -1.01 -25.02 1.01
C THR A 448 -1.17 -23.91 2.03
N GLY A 449 -0.71 -22.71 1.73
CA GLY A 449 -0.72 -21.61 2.68
C GLY A 449 -0.03 -20.36 2.19
N PHE A 450 -0.20 -19.29 2.94
CA PHE A 450 0.28 -17.97 2.55
C PHE A 450 0.43 -17.06 3.77
N PRO A 451 1.35 -16.08 3.70
CA PRO A 451 1.36 -14.94 4.60
C PRO A 451 0.31 -13.90 4.19
N LEU A 452 -0.28 -13.23 5.16
CA LEU A 452 -0.94 -11.95 5.05
C LEU A 452 -0.10 -10.93 5.80
N GLN A 453 0.03 -9.74 5.23
CA GLN A 453 0.71 -8.61 5.85
C GLN A 453 -0.18 -7.38 5.71
N MET A 454 -0.31 -6.63 6.81
CA MET A 454 -1.04 -5.36 6.83
C MET A 454 -0.54 -4.45 7.96
N PRO A 455 -0.74 -3.12 7.88
CA PRO A 455 -0.63 -2.25 9.03
C PRO A 455 -1.68 -2.61 10.09
N TYR A 456 -1.33 -2.48 11.37
CA TYR A 456 -2.32 -2.60 12.44
C TYR A 456 -3.22 -1.35 12.45
N SER A 457 -4.53 -1.56 12.40
CA SER A 457 -5.54 -0.50 12.58
C SER A 457 -6.49 -0.88 13.71
N ASN A 458 -7.18 -2.02 13.55
CA ASN A 458 -8.01 -2.62 14.57
C ASN A 458 -8.09 -4.14 14.34
N ILE A 459 -8.55 -4.87 15.37
CA ILE A 459 -8.68 -6.33 15.32
C ILE A 459 -9.70 -6.80 14.28
N GLN A 460 -10.78 -6.04 14.03
CA GLN A 460 -11.83 -6.45 13.11
C GLN A 460 -11.30 -6.49 11.66
N THR A 461 -10.51 -5.49 11.25
CA THR A 461 -9.84 -5.49 9.93
C THR A 461 -9.00 -6.75 9.71
N ILE A 462 -8.31 -7.21 10.77
CA ILE A 462 -7.51 -8.44 10.73
C ILE A 462 -8.39 -9.67 10.58
N VAL A 463 -9.45 -9.76 11.40
CA VAL A 463 -10.42 -10.86 11.36
C VAL A 463 -11.09 -10.95 9.98
N ASP A 464 -11.52 -9.83 9.42
CA ASP A 464 -12.16 -9.74 8.11
C ASP A 464 -11.18 -10.13 6.98
N ALA A 465 -9.92 -9.69 7.07
CA ALA A 465 -8.89 -10.06 6.12
C ALA A 465 -8.67 -11.58 6.12
N VAL A 466 -8.54 -12.21 7.29
CA VAL A 466 -8.41 -13.67 7.41
C VAL A 466 -9.67 -14.38 6.91
N TYR A 467 -10.85 -13.91 7.30
CA TYR A 467 -12.13 -14.49 6.86
C TYR A 467 -12.27 -14.47 5.34
N SER A 468 -11.87 -13.38 4.70
CA SER A 468 -11.97 -13.19 3.24
C SER A 468 -11.20 -14.24 2.43
N THR A 469 -10.18 -14.87 3.03
CA THR A 469 -9.37 -15.92 2.38
C THR A 469 -10.08 -17.26 2.32
N LYS A 470 -11.19 -17.46 3.03
CA LYS A 470 -12.01 -18.68 3.03
C LYS A 470 -11.25 -19.99 3.30
N MET A 471 -10.03 -19.91 3.84
CA MET A 471 -9.19 -21.08 4.08
C MET A 471 -9.81 -22.09 5.05
N PHE A 472 -10.68 -21.60 5.93
CA PHE A 472 -11.41 -22.43 6.88
C PHE A 472 -12.49 -23.30 6.21
N GLU A 473 -12.94 -23.03 4.97
CA GLU A 473 -14.01 -23.79 4.29
C GLU A 473 -13.52 -25.13 3.69
N HIS A 474 -12.26 -25.52 3.89
CA HIS A 474 -11.70 -26.71 3.23
C HIS A 474 -12.47 -28.00 3.59
N PRO A 475 -12.95 -28.76 2.57
CA PRO A 475 -13.94 -29.83 2.77
C PRO A 475 -13.38 -31.18 3.24
N THR A 476 -12.06 -31.40 3.12
CA THR A 476 -11.40 -32.68 3.39
C THR A 476 -11.39 -33.06 4.88
N SER A 477 -11.76 -34.29 5.18
CA SER A 477 -11.60 -34.90 6.52
C SER A 477 -10.14 -35.25 6.78
N GLY A 478 -9.64 -35.00 7.99
CA GLY A 478 -8.24 -35.29 8.36
C GLY A 478 -7.23 -34.21 7.97
N ILE A 479 -7.73 -33.03 7.57
CA ILE A 479 -6.92 -31.84 7.38
C ILE A 479 -6.50 -31.24 8.73
N GLU A 480 -5.27 -30.76 8.79
CA GLU A 480 -4.74 -30.02 9.93
C GLU A 480 -4.39 -28.59 9.49
N PHE A 481 -4.56 -27.62 10.39
CA PHE A 481 -4.32 -26.20 10.13
C PHE A 481 -3.12 -25.69 10.93
N ALA A 482 -2.49 -24.64 10.43
CA ALA A 482 -1.50 -23.89 11.17
C ALA A 482 -1.78 -22.38 11.02
N LEU A 483 -1.75 -21.69 12.16
CA LEU A 483 -1.88 -20.25 12.28
C LEU A 483 -0.66 -19.72 13.03
N ALA A 484 0.02 -18.75 12.45
CA ALA A 484 1.11 -18.01 13.10
C ALA A 484 0.81 -16.51 13.01
N VAL A 485 1.15 -15.76 14.06
CA VAL A 485 0.91 -14.30 14.13
C VAL A 485 2.16 -13.65 14.65
N HIS A 486 2.61 -12.60 13.97
CA HIS A 486 3.72 -11.78 14.43
C HIS A 486 3.37 -10.30 14.32
N VAL A 487 3.64 -9.54 15.37
CA VAL A 487 3.52 -8.08 15.39
C VAL A 487 4.92 -7.49 15.48
N HIS A 488 5.35 -6.79 14.42
CA HIS A 488 6.65 -6.13 14.40
C HIS A 488 6.49 -4.64 14.76
N PRO A 489 7.18 -4.15 15.79
CA PRO A 489 7.07 -2.78 16.22
C PRO A 489 7.99 -1.83 15.43
N TYR A 490 7.43 -0.69 15.04
CA TYR A 490 8.15 0.49 14.58
C TYR A 490 7.99 1.62 15.59
N PRO A 491 8.76 2.72 15.51
CA PRO A 491 8.53 3.90 16.35
C PRO A 491 7.09 4.44 16.25
N ASN A 492 6.63 5.17 17.27
CA ASN A 492 5.31 5.80 17.37
C ASN A 492 4.12 4.81 17.34
N ASN A 493 4.25 3.63 17.95
CA ASN A 493 3.22 2.59 17.96
C ASN A 493 2.70 2.17 16.57
N ILE A 494 3.51 2.39 15.53
CA ILE A 494 3.26 1.89 14.19
C ILE A 494 3.64 0.41 14.18
N LEU A 495 2.72 -0.46 13.73
CA LEU A 495 2.88 -1.91 13.84
C LEU A 495 2.63 -2.59 12.49
N ALA A 496 3.55 -3.46 12.09
CA ALA A 496 3.31 -4.39 10.99
C ALA A 496 2.76 -5.71 11.53
N VAL A 497 1.58 -6.12 11.08
CA VAL A 497 0.96 -7.39 11.45
C VAL A 497 1.19 -8.40 10.34
N TRP A 498 1.77 -9.54 10.73
CA TRP A 498 1.94 -10.71 9.89
C TRP A 498 1.11 -11.86 10.39
N ILE A 499 0.39 -12.51 9.49
CA ILE A 499 -0.39 -13.70 9.79
C ILE A 499 -0.01 -14.76 8.76
N TYR A 500 0.38 -15.95 9.19
CA TYR A 500 0.57 -17.07 8.28
C TYR A 500 -0.53 -18.08 8.49
N LEU A 501 -1.25 -18.41 7.41
CA LEU A 501 -2.26 -19.44 7.41
C LEU A 501 -1.81 -20.58 6.50
N ALA A 502 -1.89 -21.80 6.99
CA ALA A 502 -1.59 -23.00 6.22
C ALA A 502 -2.56 -24.13 6.56
N HIS A 503 -2.79 -25.01 5.60
CA HIS A 503 -3.45 -26.29 5.82
C HIS A 503 -2.59 -27.41 5.25
N LEU A 504 -2.64 -28.56 5.91
CA LEU A 504 -1.80 -29.71 5.64
C LEU A 504 -2.66 -30.94 5.41
N ILE A 505 -2.32 -31.67 4.36
CA ILE A 505 -2.87 -33.00 4.09
C ILE A 505 -1.69 -33.98 4.16
N LYS A 506 -1.86 -35.04 4.96
CA LYS A 506 -0.84 -36.10 5.05
C LYS A 506 -0.74 -36.77 3.69
N LYS A 507 0.47 -36.78 3.11
CA LYS A 507 0.73 -37.56 1.90
C LYS A 507 0.51 -39.03 2.24
N THR A 508 -0.43 -39.66 1.54
CA THR A 508 -0.55 -41.13 1.61
C THR A 508 0.63 -41.66 0.81
N ILE A 509 1.64 -42.20 1.50
CA ILE A 509 2.75 -42.90 0.84
C ILE A 509 2.11 -44.14 0.18
N VAL A 510 1.97 -44.12 -1.14
CA VAL A 510 1.55 -45.27 -1.95
C VAL A 510 2.78 -46.14 -2.22
#